data_AF-A0A7G9TEM5-F1
#
_entry.id   AF-A0A7G9TEM5-F1
#
_cell.length_a   1.000
_cell.length_b   1.000
_cell.length_c   1.000
_cell.angle_alpha   90.00
_cell.angle_beta   90.00
_cell.angle_gamma   90.00
#
_symmetry.space_group_name_H-M   'P 1'
#
loop_
_entity.id
_entity.type
_entity.pdbx_description
1 polymer ?
#
loop_
_entity_poly.entity_id
_entity_poly.type
_entity_poly.pdbx_seq_one_letter_code
_entity_poly.pdbx_strand_id
1 'polypeptide(L)'
;MTFDVGIGKCRSVQSDSVDVWVDGSIVRRLAPETKWQRDGISVLQVPSKLCSARHRVAIGEEVFLDTGLINANSAGKLDVDGSGDFARARLSMLVPVIDPAPTPPPPSRKASWR
;
A
#
# COMPACT_ATOMS: atom_id res chain seq x y z
N MET A 1 -0.87 -2.57 -16.17
CA MET A 1 -0.45 -1.15 -16.03
C MET A 1 0.12 -0.98 -14.63
N THR A 2 1.32 -0.43 -14.50
CA THR A 2 1.91 -0.05 -13.21
C THR A 2 1.69 1.44 -12.99
N PHE A 3 1.28 1.81 -11.79
CA PHE A 3 1.03 3.19 -11.40
C PHE A 3 1.59 3.42 -10.00
N ASP A 4 1.66 4.68 -9.63
CA ASP A 4 2.19 5.10 -8.35
C ASP A 4 1.02 5.44 -7.41
N VAL A 5 1.09 5.02 -6.15
CA VAL A 5 0.06 5.29 -5.13
C VAL A 5 0.63 6.24 -4.10
N GLY A 6 0.07 7.44 -4.00
CA GLY A 6 0.37 8.39 -2.93
C GLY A 6 -0.14 7.85 -1.60
N ILE A 7 0.73 7.85 -0.58
CA ILE A 7 0.40 7.29 0.74
C ILE A 7 0.46 8.32 1.88
N GLY A 8 1.04 9.50 1.64
CA GLY A 8 1.13 10.55 2.66
C GLY A 8 2.44 11.32 2.58
N LYS A 9 2.74 12.11 3.63
CA LYS A 9 3.91 13.00 3.66
C LYS A 9 5.12 12.33 4.31
N CYS A 10 6.29 12.46 3.68
CA CYS A 10 7.54 11.96 4.23
C CYS A 10 7.88 12.67 5.55
N ARG A 11 7.98 11.90 6.63
CA ARG A 11 8.45 12.34 7.95
C ARG A 11 9.96 12.29 8.03
N SER A 12 10.54 11.17 7.64
CA SER A 12 11.98 10.89 7.72
C SER A 12 12.38 9.85 6.67
N VAL A 13 13.61 9.97 6.20
CA VAL A 13 14.23 9.02 5.27
C VAL A 13 15.35 8.31 6.03
N GLN A 14 15.27 6.99 6.10
CA GLN A 14 16.28 6.11 6.69
C GLN A 14 17.00 5.35 5.56
N SER A 15 18.03 4.58 5.91
CA SER A 15 18.85 3.88 4.91
C SER A 15 18.07 2.84 4.09
N ASP A 16 17.11 2.14 4.71
CA ASP A 16 16.34 1.04 4.10
C ASP A 16 14.81 1.29 4.11
N SER A 17 14.38 2.38 4.72
CA SER A 17 12.97 2.66 4.99
C SER A 17 12.65 4.15 5.00
N VAL A 18 11.38 4.46 4.85
CA VAL A 18 10.84 5.83 4.85
C VAL A 18 9.69 5.85 5.83
N ASP A 19 9.70 6.80 6.75
CA ASP A 19 8.58 7.02 7.65
C ASP A 19 7.66 8.06 7.02
N VAL A 20 6.37 7.75 6.98
CA VAL A 20 5.36 8.54 6.29
C VAL A 20 4.25 8.88 7.26
N TRP A 21 3.92 10.17 7.38
CA TRP A 21 2.68 10.60 7.99
C TRP A 21 1.51 10.23 7.09
N VAL A 22 0.62 9.39 7.61
CA VAL A 22 -0.52 8.87 6.85
C VAL A 22 -1.83 9.41 7.41
N ASP A 23 -2.80 9.60 6.51
CA ASP A 23 -4.15 10.02 6.89
C ASP A 23 -5.02 8.84 7.31
N GLY A 24 -6.21 9.14 7.83
CA GLY A 24 -7.17 8.13 8.25
C GLY A 24 -7.63 7.17 7.15
N SER A 25 -7.60 7.57 5.88
CA SER A 25 -8.00 6.70 4.78
C SER A 25 -7.00 5.55 4.59
N ILE A 26 -5.71 5.84 4.73
CA ILE A 26 -4.62 4.85 4.68
C ILE A 26 -4.67 3.96 5.93
N VAL A 27 -4.86 4.54 7.11
CA VAL A 27 -4.99 3.78 8.37
C VAL A 27 -6.16 2.81 8.30
N ARG A 28 -7.34 3.25 7.85
CA ARG A 28 -8.53 2.40 7.73
C ARG A 28 -8.35 1.23 6.75
N ARG A 29 -7.52 1.40 5.71
CA ARG A 29 -7.20 0.30 4.78
C ARG A 29 -6.23 -0.71 5.40
N LEU A 30 -5.22 -0.24 6.12
CA LEU A 30 -4.16 -1.09 6.68
C LEU A 30 -4.53 -1.76 8.00
N ALA A 31 -5.40 -1.12 8.78
CA ALA A 31 -5.82 -1.56 10.11
C ALA A 31 -7.33 -1.31 10.31
N PRO A 32 -8.20 -1.98 9.52
CA PRO A 32 -9.66 -1.73 9.55
C PRO A 32 -10.30 -2.01 10.91
N GLU A 33 -9.76 -2.96 11.66
CA GLU A 33 -10.26 -3.33 13.00
C GLU A 33 -9.83 -2.33 14.10
N THR A 34 -8.90 -1.41 13.81
CA THR A 34 -8.38 -0.47 14.81
C THR A 34 -9.23 0.78 14.87
N LYS A 35 -9.69 1.15 16.07
CA LYS A 35 -10.40 2.41 16.32
C LYS A 35 -9.44 3.59 16.24
N TRP A 36 -9.21 4.08 15.03
CA TRP A 36 -8.38 5.25 14.79
C TRP A 36 -8.99 6.51 15.43
N GLN A 37 -8.21 7.17 16.30
CA GLN A 37 -8.69 8.23 17.18
C GLN A 37 -8.38 9.64 16.65
N ARG A 38 -7.30 9.83 15.89
CA ARG A 38 -6.79 11.18 15.55
C ARG A 38 -5.98 11.22 14.26
N ASP A 39 -6.28 12.21 13.44
CA ASP A 39 -5.52 12.56 12.23
C ASP A 39 -4.11 13.05 12.52
N GLY A 40 -3.18 12.70 11.62
CA GLY A 40 -1.84 13.30 11.57
C GLY A 40 -0.85 12.83 12.64
N ILE A 41 -1.18 11.80 13.43
CA ILE A 41 -0.25 11.17 14.38
C ILE A 41 0.21 9.78 13.93
N SER A 42 -0.46 9.18 12.95
CA SER A 42 -0.15 7.83 12.49
C SER A 42 1.05 7.83 11.54
N VAL A 43 1.95 6.88 11.74
CA VAL A 43 3.22 6.78 11.02
C VAL A 43 3.32 5.42 10.35
N LEU A 44 3.43 5.43 9.02
CA LEU A 44 3.70 4.23 8.23
C LEU A 44 5.16 4.20 7.83
N GLN A 45 5.89 3.21 8.31
CA GLN A 45 7.22 2.87 7.85
C GLN A 45 7.12 1.92 6.65
N VAL A 46 7.64 2.35 5.50
CA VAL A 46 7.68 1.55 4.27
C VAL A 46 9.13 1.28 3.85
N PRO A 47 9.44 0.10 3.29
CA PRO A 47 10.75 -0.13 2.69
C PRO A 47 11.01 0.83 1.52
N SER A 48 12.17 1.49 1.50
CA SER A 48 12.52 2.49 0.47
C SER A 48 12.53 1.89 -0.94
N LYS A 49 12.85 0.60 -1.06
CA LYS A 49 12.81 -0.16 -2.32
C LYS A 49 11.40 -0.31 -2.93
N LEU A 50 10.33 -0.03 -2.18
CA LEU A 50 8.95 -0.06 -2.68
C LEU A 50 8.46 1.33 -3.08
N CYS A 51 9.23 2.38 -2.78
CA CYS A 51 8.91 3.74 -3.20
C CYS A 51 9.09 3.88 -4.71
N SER A 52 8.31 4.76 -5.31
CA SER A 52 8.37 5.07 -6.73
C SER A 52 9.74 5.64 -7.12
N ALA A 53 10.32 5.13 -8.21
CA ALA A 53 11.52 5.72 -8.81
C ALA A 53 11.21 7.04 -9.55
N ARG A 54 9.94 7.32 -9.85
CA ARG A 54 9.50 8.53 -10.57
C ARG A 54 9.34 9.74 -9.65
N HIS A 55 9.02 9.49 -8.39
CA HIS A 55 8.80 10.53 -7.37
C HIS A 55 9.95 10.53 -6.38
N ARG A 56 10.63 11.67 -6.22
CA ARG A 56 11.71 11.79 -5.23
C ARG A 56 11.12 11.66 -3.83
N VAL A 57 11.71 10.79 -3.02
CA VAL A 57 11.44 10.75 -1.57
C VAL A 57 12.27 11.84 -0.88
N ALA A 58 11.60 12.82 -0.29
CA ALA A 58 12.23 13.88 0.50
C ALA A 58 11.31 14.31 1.64
N ILE A 59 11.90 14.73 2.77
CA ILE A 59 11.15 15.15 3.96
C ILE A 59 10.18 16.29 3.60
N GLY A 60 8.92 16.16 4.03
CA GLY A 60 7.85 17.13 3.74
C GLY A 60 7.11 16.90 2.41
N GLU A 61 7.70 16.14 1.49
CA GLU A 61 7.10 15.81 0.20
C GLU A 61 6.18 14.59 0.29
N GLU A 62 5.29 14.44 -0.69
CA GLU A 62 4.43 13.28 -0.80
C GLU A 62 5.22 12.03 -1.22
N VAL A 63 4.97 10.92 -0.54
CA VAL A 63 5.59 9.61 -0.81
C VAL A 63 4.64 8.77 -1.65
N PHE A 64 5.20 8.21 -2.71
CA PHE A 64 4.50 7.32 -3.62
C PHE A 64 5.10 5.92 -3.58
N LEU A 65 4.25 4.91 -3.60
CA LEU A 65 4.66 3.51 -3.76
C LEU A 65 4.48 3.05 -5.22
N ASP A 66 5.44 2.29 -5.73
CA ASP A 66 5.33 1.67 -7.06
C ASP A 66 4.51 0.38 -6.97
N THR A 67 3.32 0.36 -7.58
CA THR A 67 2.46 -0.84 -7.55
C THR A 67 3.07 -2.03 -8.28
N GLY A 68 4.05 -1.82 -9.17
CA GLY A 68 4.80 -2.89 -9.82
C GLY A 68 5.74 -3.64 -8.88
N LEU A 69 6.10 -3.04 -7.73
CA LEU A 69 6.97 -3.63 -6.71
C LEU A 69 6.18 -4.21 -5.53
N ILE A 70 4.88 -3.90 -5.43
CA ILE A 70 4.00 -4.41 -4.38
C ILE A 70 3.47 -5.80 -4.76
N ASN A 71 3.60 -6.75 -3.84
CA ASN A 71 3.02 -8.08 -3.93
C ASN A 71 2.32 -8.46 -2.61
N ALA A 72 1.72 -9.65 -2.56
CA ALA A 72 0.97 -10.13 -1.39
C ALA A 72 1.81 -10.19 -0.08
N ASN A 73 3.13 -10.29 -0.20
CA ASN A 73 4.06 -10.34 0.92
C ASN A 73 4.67 -8.98 1.29
N SER A 74 4.47 -7.95 0.45
CA SER A 74 4.96 -6.60 0.71
C SER A 74 4.31 -6.05 1.99
N ALA A 75 5.16 -5.77 2.97
CA ALA A 75 4.75 -5.30 4.28
C ALA A 75 5.54 -4.05 4.68
N GLY A 76 4.86 -3.17 5.40
CA GLY A 76 5.44 -2.07 6.15
C GLY A 76 5.12 -2.24 7.63
N LYS A 77 5.36 -1.19 8.40
CA LYS A 77 4.96 -1.11 9.80
C LYS A 77 4.13 0.14 10.05
N LEU A 78 2.98 -0.01 10.69
CA LEU A 78 2.08 1.09 11.02
C LEU A 78 2.07 1.30 12.52
N ASP A 79 2.38 2.52 12.92
CA ASP A 79 2.08 3.07 14.25
C ASP A 79 0.80 3.91 14.10
N VAL A 80 -0.30 3.43 14.66
CA VAL A 80 -1.61 4.09 14.53
C VAL A 80 -1.71 5.30 15.45
N ASP A 81 -1.12 5.22 16.63
CA ASP A 81 -1.32 6.19 17.71
C ASP A 81 -0.16 7.19 17.85
N GLY A 82 0.89 7.05 17.04
CA GLY A 82 2.09 7.88 17.13
C GLY A 82 2.92 7.58 18.40
N SER A 83 2.71 6.43 19.04
CA SER A 83 3.39 6.04 20.27
C SER A 83 4.78 5.46 20.04
N GLY A 84 5.10 5.09 18.80
CA GLY A 84 6.26 4.26 18.43
C GLY A 84 5.97 2.76 18.44
N ASP A 85 4.73 2.35 18.74
CA ASP A 85 4.33 0.93 18.71
C ASP A 85 3.93 0.50 17.30
N PHE A 86 4.89 -0.14 16.63
CA PHE A 86 4.75 -0.52 15.23
C PHE A 86 4.15 -1.91 15.04
N ALA A 87 2.98 -1.99 14.41
CA ALA A 87 2.35 -3.23 13.97
C ALA A 87 2.62 -3.51 12.48
N ARG A 88 2.68 -4.79 12.09
CA ARG A 88 2.88 -5.16 10.68
C ARG A 88 1.66 -4.75 9.84
N ALA A 89 1.90 -3.99 8.76
CA ALA A 89 0.86 -3.53 7.83
C ALA A 89 1.07 -4.15 6.44
N ARG A 90 0.01 -4.69 5.83
CA ARG A 90 0.06 -5.28 4.48
C ARG A 90 -0.09 -4.18 3.42
N LEU A 91 0.99 -3.80 2.76
CA LEU A 91 0.98 -2.72 1.76
C LEU A 91 0.18 -3.07 0.50
N SER A 92 -0.05 -4.37 0.24
CA SER A 92 -0.94 -4.83 -0.82
C SER A 92 -2.38 -4.33 -0.65
N MET A 93 -2.81 -3.97 0.56
CA MET A 93 -4.15 -3.41 0.80
C MET A 93 -4.29 -1.95 0.34
N LEU A 94 -3.17 -1.27 0.03
CA LEU A 94 -3.18 0.07 -0.54
C LEU A 94 -3.33 0.06 -2.06
N VAL A 95 -3.00 -1.06 -2.70
CA VAL A 95 -3.11 -1.23 -4.15
C VAL A 95 -4.56 -1.57 -4.47
N PRO A 96 -5.21 -0.82 -5.38
CA PRO A 96 -6.48 -1.24 -5.93
C PRO A 96 -6.32 -2.65 -6.51
N VAL A 97 -7.13 -3.61 -6.02
CA VAL A 97 -7.25 -4.91 -6.69
C VAL A 97 -7.84 -4.60 -8.06
N ILE A 98 -7.01 -4.60 -9.09
CA ILE A 98 -7.51 -4.71 -10.46
C ILE A 98 -8.07 -6.12 -10.49
N ASP A 99 -9.38 -6.26 -10.37
CA ASP A 99 -10.06 -7.52 -10.63
C ASP A 99 -9.52 -8.03 -11.97
N PRO A 100 -8.86 -9.21 -12.02
CA PRO A 100 -8.61 -9.82 -13.31
C PRO A 100 -9.99 -10.01 -13.93
N ALA A 101 -10.23 -9.35 -15.08
CA ALA A 101 -11.47 -9.52 -15.81
C ALA A 101 -11.79 -11.02 -15.88
N PRO A 102 -13.01 -11.45 -15.51
CA PRO A 102 -13.31 -12.87 -15.39
C PRO A 102 -12.95 -13.55 -16.71
N THR A 103 -12.02 -14.50 -16.63
CA THR A 103 -11.57 -15.28 -17.78
C THR A 103 -12.82 -15.89 -18.41
N PRO A 104 -13.17 -15.58 -19.68
CA PRO A 104 -14.34 -16.18 -20.29
C PRO A 104 -14.18 -17.70 -20.24
N PRO A 105 -15.24 -18.45 -19.85
CA PRO A 105 -15.15 -19.89 -19.76
C PRO A 105 -14.73 -20.45 -21.14
N PRO A 106 -13.88 -21.49 -21.17
CA PRO A 106 -13.44 -22.08 -22.42
C PRO A 106 -14.67 -22.50 -23.24
N PRO A 107 -14.66 -22.31 -24.57
CA PRO A 107 -15.78 -22.67 -25.42
C PRO A 107 -16.07 -24.16 -25.26
N SER A 108 -17.21 -24.46 -24.65
CA SER A 108 -17.71 -25.81 -24.50
C SER A 108 -17.96 -26.38 -25.90
N ARG A 109 -17.01 -27.17 -26.43
CA ARG A 109 -17.25 -28.11 -27.53
C ARG A 109 -18.22 -29.18 -27.02
N LYS A 110 -19.52 -28.85 -26.97
CA LYS A 110 -20.54 -29.89 -27.00
C LYS A 110 -20.54 -30.45 -28.41
N ALA A 111 -20.03 -31.67 -28.50
CA ALA A 111 -20.04 -32.50 -29.68
C ALA A 111 -21.44 -32.50 -30.31
N SER A 112 -21.46 -32.29 -31.62
CA SER A 112 -22.52 -32.69 -32.52
C SER A 112 -22.89 -34.15 -32.24
N TRP A 113 -24.11 -34.40 -31.79
CA TRP A 113 -24.67 -35.75 -31.74
C TRP A 113 -25.25 -36.12 -33.11
N ARG A 114 -25.01 -37.39 -33.46
CA ARG A 114 -25.64 -38.16 -34.54
C ARG A 114 -27.15 -38.26 -34.36
#